data_AF-U5EAE1-F1
#
_entry.id   AF-U5EAE1-F1
#
_cell.length_a   1.000
_cell.length_b   1.000
_cell.length_c   1.000
_cell.angle_alpha   90.00
_cell.angle_beta   90.00
_cell.angle_gamma   90.00
#
_symmetry.space_group_name_H-M   'P 1'
#
loop_
_entity.id
_entity.type
_entity.pdbx_description
1 polymer ?
#
loop_
_entity_poly.entity_id
_entity_poly.type
_entity_poly.pdbx_seq_one_letter_code
_entity_poly.pdbx_strand_id
1 'polypeptide(L)'
;MSGYWYIFREHAADYGPIREHDALRGDFFVDGTTFDQVVDLYEFDRRLRLIVLDGIERVEVALRMRLGYVLGETGAFAHLDPAALEPSFTGFDEHRPIESRSHWLGSEHVKWLSRVRAEEDRSREDFVAHFKARYGLPLPIWVVTELLTFGSLVTLVRGTKRLQKNSIAELFGVFDADCDGDGAALVSWIANLAYVRNICAHHGRLWNRNMVEQLGRLDGVPDLAHAAGPAPKSRIYSSLAVLAFLTAQLDPASTWRRQAFELVTVDFRKLGLPDSHLGCPKGWAAEALWSPSYVPPADPLSKEQRDTLRHFECMSTAEVGLVVDTSDVPKRRASAVRYLRSRDELIGLRVGGTYRFPSFQLDVDGGQVHPVVRRINVVLKANARPWEAAGWWITANPGIGGAMPVALVRSPDASLIAAAEIVDSTGMRTTAGAFLS
;
A
#
# COMPACT_ATOMS: atom_id res chain seq x y z
N MET A 1 2.47 34.81 11.55
CA MET A 1 1.24 35.52 11.16
C MET A 1 1.27 36.10 9.74
N SER A 2 2.42 36.52 9.19
CA SER A 2 2.47 37.16 7.88
C SER A 2 1.85 36.36 6.72
N GLY A 3 1.96 35.02 6.76
CA GLY A 3 1.34 34.15 5.78
C GLY A 3 -0.19 34.06 5.83
N TYR A 4 -0.85 34.60 6.86
CA TYR A 4 -2.31 34.54 7.05
C TYR A 4 -2.99 35.85 6.64
N TRP A 5 -2.35 37.00 6.84
CA TRP A 5 -2.89 38.28 6.36
C TRP A 5 -2.66 38.53 4.86
N TYR A 6 -1.70 37.82 4.24
CA TYR A 6 -1.26 38.12 2.86
C TYR A 6 -2.36 37.92 1.81
N ILE A 7 -3.31 37.02 2.07
CA ILE A 7 -4.42 36.74 1.14
C ILE A 7 -5.54 37.78 1.19
N PHE A 8 -5.60 38.57 2.27
CA PHE A 8 -6.53 39.69 2.41
C PHE A 8 -5.97 40.98 1.80
N ARG A 9 -4.79 40.94 1.19
CA ARG A 9 -4.27 42.06 0.41
C ARG A 9 -4.93 42.13 -0.95
N GLU A 10 -5.16 43.35 -1.43
CA GLU A 10 -5.70 43.61 -2.76
C GLU A 10 -4.82 42.99 -3.84
N HIS A 11 -5.42 42.61 -4.96
CA HIS A 11 -4.65 42.01 -6.04
C HIS A 11 -3.88 43.11 -6.75
N ALA A 12 -2.61 42.87 -7.09
CA ALA A 12 -1.82 43.90 -7.78
C ALA A 12 -2.41 44.28 -9.16
N ALA A 13 -3.23 43.38 -9.74
CA ALA A 13 -4.00 43.63 -10.97
C ALA A 13 -5.08 44.71 -10.80
N ASP A 14 -5.57 44.95 -9.58
CA ASP A 14 -6.58 45.97 -9.29
C ASP A 14 -6.02 47.39 -9.45
N TYR A 15 -4.68 47.52 -9.50
CA TYR A 15 -3.93 48.76 -9.62
C TYR A 15 -3.24 48.96 -10.97
N GLY A 16 -3.29 47.98 -11.88
CA GLY A 16 -2.67 48.07 -13.22
C GLY A 16 -2.12 46.73 -13.75
N PRO A 17 -1.54 46.72 -14.97
CA PRO A 17 -0.95 45.51 -15.55
C PRO A 17 0.28 45.05 -14.76
N ILE A 18 0.24 43.79 -14.31
CA ILE A 18 1.30 43.12 -13.53
C ILE A 18 2.49 42.77 -14.44
N ARG A 19 3.71 43.16 -14.06
CA ARG A 19 4.96 42.71 -14.72
C ARG A 19 5.44 41.40 -14.11
N GLU A 20 6.29 40.68 -14.85
CA GLU A 20 6.77 39.32 -14.51
C GLU A 20 7.44 39.18 -13.12
N HIS A 21 7.86 40.30 -12.51
CA HIS A 21 8.49 40.36 -11.18
C HIS A 21 7.67 41.10 -10.11
N ASP A 22 6.47 41.58 -10.43
CA ASP A 22 5.65 42.29 -9.46
C ASP A 22 5.01 41.32 -8.46
N ALA A 23 4.94 41.73 -7.20
CA ALA A 23 4.21 40.99 -6.19
C ALA A 23 2.74 40.88 -6.62
N LEU A 24 2.18 39.66 -6.63
CA LEU A 24 0.78 39.41 -7.03
C LEU A 24 -0.25 40.08 -6.13
N ARG A 25 0.17 40.56 -4.95
CA ARG A 25 -0.66 41.22 -3.95
C ARG A 25 -0.05 42.57 -3.61
N GLY A 26 -0.89 43.61 -3.58
CA GLY A 26 -0.49 44.97 -3.21
C GLY A 26 -0.20 45.13 -1.72
N ASP A 27 0.06 46.37 -1.31
CA ASP A 27 0.34 46.70 0.09
C ASP A 27 -0.92 46.99 0.92
N PHE A 28 -2.05 47.24 0.24
CA PHE A 28 -3.34 47.52 0.87
C PHE A 28 -4.16 46.24 1.09
N PHE A 29 -4.99 46.27 2.13
CA PHE A 29 -5.95 45.21 2.43
C PHE A 29 -7.25 45.46 1.69
N VAL A 30 -7.88 44.39 1.19
CA VAL A 30 -9.22 44.44 0.60
C VAL A 30 -10.16 45.08 1.62
N ASP A 31 -10.93 46.06 1.16
CA ASP A 31 -11.84 46.82 2.02
C ASP A 31 -12.79 45.90 2.80
N GLY A 32 -12.99 46.20 4.09
CA GLY A 32 -13.73 45.34 5.01
C GLY A 32 -12.96 44.16 5.62
N THR A 33 -11.66 44.00 5.35
CA THR A 33 -10.81 43.01 6.06
C THR A 33 -10.68 43.37 7.53
N THR A 34 -11.02 42.44 8.43
CA THR A 34 -10.83 42.62 9.87
C THR A 34 -9.66 41.79 10.40
N PHE A 35 -9.07 42.23 11.53
CA PHE A 35 -8.06 41.43 12.22
C PHE A 35 -8.62 40.07 12.68
N ASP A 36 -9.89 40.04 13.09
CA ASP A 36 -10.58 38.82 13.51
C ASP A 36 -10.62 37.76 12.40
N GLN A 37 -10.83 38.16 11.14
CA GLN A 37 -10.78 37.22 9.99
C GLN A 37 -9.40 36.56 9.84
N VAL A 38 -8.32 37.31 10.11
CA VAL A 38 -6.95 36.77 10.07
C VAL A 38 -6.71 35.78 11.21
N VAL A 39 -7.23 36.10 12.41
CA VAL A 39 -7.16 35.23 13.59
C VAL A 39 -7.98 33.96 13.39
N ASP A 40 -9.21 34.06 12.88
CA ASP A 40 -10.07 32.91 12.60
C ASP A 40 -9.43 31.94 11.60
N LEU A 41 -8.79 32.46 10.56
CA LEU A 41 -8.05 31.65 9.59
C LEU A 41 -6.82 30.98 10.21
N TYR A 42 -6.12 31.67 11.12
CA TYR A 42 -5.01 31.08 11.87
C TYR A 42 -5.49 29.96 12.79
N GLU A 43 -6.59 30.16 13.53
CA GLU A 43 -7.18 29.15 14.40
C GLU A 43 -7.73 27.96 13.60
N PHE A 44 -8.35 28.19 12.46
CA PHE A 44 -8.72 27.13 11.52
C PHE A 44 -7.49 26.30 11.12
N ASP A 45 -6.40 26.93 10.67
CA ASP A 45 -5.21 26.17 10.25
C ASP A 45 -4.54 25.45 11.42
N ARG A 46 -4.64 25.99 12.64
CA ARG A 46 -4.21 25.30 13.86
C ARG A 46 -5.02 24.03 14.09
N ARG A 47 -6.35 24.10 14.00
CA ARG A 47 -7.25 22.93 14.10
C ARG A 47 -7.00 21.93 12.98
N LEU A 48 -6.75 22.40 11.75
CA LEU A 48 -6.39 21.58 10.61
C LEU A 48 -5.09 20.80 10.84
N ARG A 49 -4.04 21.44 11.37
CA ARG A 49 -2.80 20.73 11.74
C ARG A 49 -3.04 19.65 12.78
N LEU A 50 -3.84 19.93 13.80
CA LEU A 50 -4.11 18.98 14.88
C LEU A 50 -4.86 17.74 14.38
N ILE A 51 -5.92 17.91 13.60
CA ILE A 51 -6.66 16.75 13.06
C ILE A 51 -5.80 15.96 12.06
N VAL A 52 -4.96 16.62 11.27
CA VAL A 52 -4.05 15.93 10.36
C VAL A 52 -3.00 15.12 11.13
N LEU A 53 -2.45 15.67 12.22
CA LEU A 53 -1.53 14.94 13.09
C LEU A 53 -2.20 13.71 13.73
N ASP A 54 -3.44 13.84 14.24
CA ASP A 54 -4.21 12.72 14.80
C ASP A 54 -4.43 11.60 13.77
N GLY A 55 -4.73 11.95 12.52
CA GLY A 55 -4.89 10.96 11.44
C GLY A 55 -3.58 10.27 11.07
N ILE A 56 -2.49 11.04 10.97
CA ILE A 56 -1.16 10.52 10.63
C ILE A 56 -0.62 9.61 11.73
N GLU A 57 -0.83 9.94 13.00
CA GLU A 57 -0.40 9.12 14.14
C GLU A 57 -0.92 7.69 14.03
N ARG A 58 -2.21 7.51 13.72
CA ARG A 58 -2.83 6.19 13.54
C ARG A 58 -2.20 5.41 12.40
N VAL A 59 -1.91 6.08 11.27
CA VAL A 59 -1.23 5.49 10.12
C VAL A 59 0.20 5.10 10.48
N GLU A 60 0.91 5.93 11.23
CA GLU A 60 2.29 5.71 11.68
C GLU A 60 2.38 4.49 12.60
N VAL A 61 1.50 4.37 13.59
CA VAL A 61 1.41 3.21 14.49
C VAL A 61 1.12 1.93 13.70
N ALA A 62 0.14 1.97 12.79
CA ALA A 62 -0.15 0.81 11.95
C ALA A 62 1.04 0.43 11.04
N LEU A 63 1.77 1.42 10.54
CA LEU A 63 2.93 1.18 9.68
C LEU A 63 4.07 0.48 10.44
N ARG A 64 4.34 0.86 11.69
CA ARG A 64 5.33 0.19 12.55
C ARG A 64 5.05 -1.29 12.67
N MET A 65 3.83 -1.62 13.08
CA MET A 65 3.40 -3.01 13.27
C MET A 65 3.47 -3.82 11.98
N ARG A 66 2.95 -3.27 10.88
CA ARG A 66 2.85 -3.99 9.59
C ARG A 66 4.23 -4.18 8.95
N LEU A 67 5.11 -3.17 9.03
CA LEU A 67 6.47 -3.29 8.53
C LEU A 67 7.29 -4.29 9.36
N GLY A 68 7.18 -4.23 10.68
CA GLY A 68 7.84 -5.17 11.59
C GLY A 68 7.39 -6.61 11.35
N TYR A 69 6.09 -6.82 11.13
CA TYR A 69 5.52 -8.12 10.77
C TYR A 69 6.05 -8.63 9.42
N VAL A 70 5.82 -7.89 8.33
CA VAL A 70 6.17 -8.34 6.96
C VAL A 70 7.67 -8.55 6.78
N LEU A 71 8.51 -7.65 7.30
CA LEU A 71 9.96 -7.80 7.18
C LEU A 71 10.49 -8.85 8.17
N GLY A 72 9.85 -9.01 9.32
CA GLY A 72 10.18 -10.05 10.31
C GLY A 72 9.96 -11.47 9.78
N GLU A 73 8.97 -11.68 8.92
CA GLU A 73 8.71 -12.97 8.25
C GLU A 73 9.91 -13.42 7.38
N THR A 74 10.66 -12.48 6.81
CA THR A 74 11.88 -12.78 6.04
C THR A 74 13.11 -13.04 6.93
N GLY A 75 13.01 -12.74 8.22
CA GLY A 75 14.08 -12.87 9.20
C GLY A 75 14.10 -11.69 10.18
N ALA A 76 14.37 -11.99 11.46
CA ALA A 76 14.39 -11.00 12.53
C ALA A 76 15.32 -9.79 12.27
N PHE A 77 16.41 -10.00 11.52
CA PHE A 77 17.42 -8.99 11.20
C PHE A 77 17.45 -8.63 9.71
N ALA A 78 16.38 -8.89 8.97
CA ALA A 78 16.33 -8.64 7.52
C ALA A 78 16.60 -7.17 7.14
N HIS A 79 16.31 -6.22 8.04
CA HIS A 79 16.66 -4.81 7.84
C HIS A 79 18.17 -4.51 7.88
N LEU A 80 19.01 -5.44 8.34
CA LEU A 80 20.46 -5.36 8.31
C LEU A 80 21.07 -6.04 7.09
N ASP A 81 20.33 -6.95 6.46
CA ASP A 81 20.80 -7.77 5.34
C ASP A 81 20.55 -7.07 3.99
N PRO A 82 21.58 -6.64 3.27
CA PRO A 82 21.42 -6.03 1.95
C PRO A 82 20.70 -6.93 0.93
N ALA A 83 20.84 -8.26 1.06
CA ALA A 83 20.19 -9.20 0.15
C ALA A 83 18.69 -9.32 0.37
N ALA A 84 18.18 -8.92 1.55
CA ALA A 84 16.76 -8.88 1.87
C ALA A 84 16.08 -7.57 1.41
N LEU A 85 16.84 -6.59 0.92
CA LEU A 85 16.37 -5.26 0.54
C LEU A 85 16.55 -4.99 -0.96
N GLU A 86 16.02 -3.85 -1.43
CA GLU A 86 16.21 -3.40 -2.81
C GLU A 86 17.68 -3.04 -3.10
N PRO A 87 18.26 -3.50 -4.22
CA PRO A 87 19.62 -3.11 -4.62
C PRO A 87 19.79 -1.59 -4.75
N SER A 88 18.75 -0.86 -5.13
CA SER A 88 18.78 0.62 -5.22
C SER A 88 18.88 1.31 -3.86
N PHE A 89 18.51 0.64 -2.78
CA PHE A 89 18.62 1.16 -1.42
C PHE A 89 19.97 0.82 -0.77
N THR A 90 20.53 -0.32 -1.12
CA THR A 90 21.75 -0.89 -0.52
C THR A 90 23.00 -0.64 -1.35
N GLY A 91 22.87 -0.38 -2.65
CA GLY A 91 23.94 -0.05 -3.57
C GLY A 91 24.38 1.41 -3.53
N PHE A 92 25.55 1.69 -4.10
CA PHE A 92 26.13 3.02 -4.21
C PHE A 92 25.77 3.67 -5.54
N ASP A 93 25.48 4.97 -5.53
CA ASP A 93 25.31 5.76 -6.76
C ASP A 93 26.67 6.23 -7.27
N GLU A 94 27.20 5.55 -8.30
CA GLU A 94 28.48 5.89 -8.94
C GLU A 94 28.36 7.08 -9.91
N HIS A 95 27.16 7.57 -10.23
CA HIS A 95 26.93 8.56 -11.28
C HIS A 95 27.02 10.02 -10.80
N ARG A 96 27.27 10.27 -9.49
CA ARG A 96 27.49 11.61 -8.92
C ARG A 96 28.84 11.73 -8.17
N PRO A 97 29.97 11.85 -8.89
CA PRO A 97 31.31 11.67 -8.33
C PRO A 97 31.88 12.85 -7.51
N ILE A 98 31.24 14.03 -7.49
CA ILE A 98 31.76 15.21 -6.76
C ILE A 98 31.24 15.26 -5.31
N GLU A 99 30.09 14.65 -5.02
CA GLU A 99 29.59 14.43 -3.65
C GLU A 99 30.27 13.23 -2.95
N SER A 100 31.03 12.42 -3.70
CA SER A 100 31.49 11.09 -3.30
C SER A 100 32.95 11.02 -2.82
N ARG A 101 33.52 12.09 -2.24
CA ARG A 101 34.91 12.10 -1.73
C ARG A 101 35.04 12.40 -0.22
N SER A 102 33.99 12.16 0.56
CA SER A 102 34.03 12.31 2.02
C SER A 102 33.36 11.12 2.70
N HIS A 103 33.70 10.82 3.95
CA HIS A 103 33.29 9.67 4.79
C HIS A 103 31.77 9.32 4.88
N TRP A 104 30.92 9.99 4.08
CA TRP A 104 29.47 9.86 3.90
C TRP A 104 29.06 8.96 2.71
N LEU A 105 30.02 8.26 2.07
CA LEU A 105 29.79 7.21 1.05
C LEU A 105 29.17 5.95 1.67
N GLY A 106 27.96 6.08 2.20
CA GLY A 106 27.08 4.97 2.49
C GLY A 106 25.99 4.94 1.43
N SER A 107 25.52 3.76 1.03
CA SER A 107 24.21 3.65 0.39
C SER A 107 23.13 4.25 1.31
N GLU A 108 21.94 4.54 0.78
CA GLU A 108 20.84 5.07 1.61
C GLU A 108 20.54 4.15 2.80
N HIS A 109 20.73 2.83 2.63
CA HIS A 109 20.68 1.85 3.71
C HIS A 109 21.71 2.10 4.81
N VAL A 110 22.98 2.33 4.48
CA VAL A 110 24.03 2.63 5.47
C VAL A 110 23.75 3.95 6.21
N LYS A 111 23.26 4.98 5.49
CA LYS A 111 22.85 6.24 6.12
C LYS A 111 21.67 6.02 7.06
N TRP A 112 20.69 5.23 6.63
CA TRP A 112 19.54 4.87 7.45
C TRP A 112 19.96 4.10 8.71
N LEU A 113 20.81 3.07 8.58
CA LEU A 113 21.36 2.31 9.71
C LEU A 113 22.11 3.20 10.71
N SER A 114 22.86 4.19 10.22
CA SER A 114 23.56 5.14 11.08
C SER A 114 22.58 5.97 11.92
N ARG A 115 21.42 6.33 11.36
CA ARG A 115 20.33 7.00 12.12
C ARG A 115 19.70 6.04 13.12
N VAL A 116 19.43 4.79 12.72
CA VAL A 116 18.88 3.77 13.63
C VAL A 116 19.77 3.60 14.86
N ARG A 117 21.09 3.43 14.67
CA ARG A 117 22.05 3.33 15.77
C ARG A 117 22.02 4.55 16.68
N ALA A 118 21.93 5.75 16.11
CA ALA A 118 21.82 6.98 16.90
C ALA A 118 20.53 7.03 17.73
N GLU A 119 19.40 6.56 17.20
CA GLU A 119 18.14 6.45 17.96
C GLU A 119 18.23 5.35 19.04
N GLU A 120 18.84 4.21 18.73
CA GLU A 120 19.08 3.13 19.69
C GLU A 120 19.96 3.56 20.87
N ASP A 121 21.00 4.36 20.61
CA ASP A 121 21.91 4.86 21.65
C ASP A 121 21.28 5.96 22.51
N ARG A 122 20.38 6.77 21.91
CA ARG A 122 19.67 7.85 22.62
C ARG A 122 18.45 7.36 23.38
N SER A 123 17.87 6.22 22.98
CA SER A 123 16.64 5.71 23.58
C SER A 123 16.85 5.40 25.07
N ARG A 124 15.95 5.95 25.88
CA ARG A 124 15.86 5.71 27.32
C ARG A 124 14.64 4.87 27.69
N GLU A 125 14.00 4.25 26.71
CA GLU A 125 12.79 3.49 26.95
C GLU A 125 13.09 2.15 27.62
N ASP A 126 12.29 1.81 28.64
CA ASP A 126 12.49 0.62 29.47
C ASP A 126 12.47 -0.67 28.65
N PHE A 127 11.65 -0.74 27.60
CA PHE A 127 11.58 -1.93 26.74
C PHE A 127 12.88 -2.15 25.96
N VAL A 128 13.56 -1.08 25.53
CA VAL A 128 14.85 -1.16 24.82
C VAL A 128 15.94 -1.61 25.79
N ALA A 129 16.00 -1.01 26.98
CA ALA A 129 16.95 -1.41 28.01
C ALA A 129 16.76 -2.87 28.42
N HIS A 130 15.50 -3.28 28.66
CA HIS A 130 15.14 -4.66 28.97
C HIS A 130 15.54 -5.62 27.84
N PHE A 131 15.24 -5.26 26.59
CA PHE A 131 15.56 -6.11 25.44
C PHE A 131 17.08 -6.26 25.26
N LYS A 132 17.84 -5.15 25.30
CA LYS A 132 19.32 -5.17 25.22
C LYS A 132 19.92 -6.01 26.35
N ALA A 133 19.39 -5.92 27.56
CA ALA A 133 19.87 -6.71 28.70
C ALA A 133 19.56 -8.21 28.56
N ARG A 134 18.41 -8.56 28.01
CA ARG A 134 17.94 -9.96 27.92
C ARG A 134 18.42 -10.70 26.67
N TYR A 135 18.46 -10.02 25.52
CA TYR A 135 18.69 -10.63 24.21
C TYR A 135 19.91 -10.05 23.48
N GLY A 136 20.47 -8.94 23.94
CA GLY A 136 21.64 -8.30 23.35
C GLY A 136 21.33 -7.49 22.08
N LEU A 137 22.40 -7.23 21.31
CA LEU A 137 22.36 -6.58 20.00
C LEU A 137 22.72 -7.58 18.90
N PRO A 138 22.28 -7.37 17.64
CA PRO A 138 21.41 -6.27 17.19
C PRO A 138 19.96 -6.43 17.63
N LEU A 139 19.19 -5.33 17.60
CA LEU A 139 17.75 -5.37 17.84
C LEU A 139 17.01 -5.96 16.62
N PRO A 140 15.99 -6.81 16.81
CA PRO A 140 15.20 -7.33 15.71
C PRO A 140 14.26 -6.25 15.15
N ILE A 141 13.81 -6.44 13.90
CA ILE A 141 13.07 -5.40 13.16
C ILE A 141 11.82 -4.89 13.89
N TRP A 142 11.04 -5.77 14.53
CA TRP A 142 9.83 -5.37 15.27
C TRP A 142 10.12 -4.52 16.51
N VAL A 143 11.35 -4.57 17.05
CA VAL A 143 11.80 -3.66 18.11
C VAL A 143 12.31 -2.37 17.48
N VAL A 144 13.09 -2.47 16.39
CA VAL A 144 13.64 -1.32 15.68
C VAL A 144 12.52 -0.39 15.19
N THR A 145 11.43 -0.92 14.64
CA THR A 145 10.30 -0.11 14.12
C THR A 145 9.67 0.80 15.17
N GLU A 146 9.69 0.41 16.44
CA GLU A 146 9.18 1.24 17.55
C GLU A 146 10.06 2.47 17.83
N LEU A 147 11.36 2.39 17.50
CA LEU A 147 12.32 3.48 17.67
C LEU A 147 12.35 4.45 16.49
N LEU A 148 11.84 4.04 15.33
CA LEU A 148 11.93 4.84 14.12
C LEU A 148 10.96 6.02 14.17
N THR A 149 11.48 7.19 13.76
CA THR A 149 10.61 8.30 13.34
C THR A 149 9.79 7.92 12.11
N PHE A 150 8.68 8.62 11.86
CA PHE A 150 7.88 8.38 10.66
C PHE A 150 8.69 8.45 9.37
N GLY A 151 9.58 9.45 9.25
CA GLY A 151 10.45 9.57 8.08
C GLY A 151 11.35 8.35 7.90
N SER A 152 11.93 7.84 8.99
CA SER A 152 12.76 6.63 8.96
C SER A 152 11.96 5.37 8.61
N LEU A 153 10.69 5.26 9.02
CA LEU A 153 9.78 4.19 8.58
C LEU A 153 9.55 4.26 7.07
N VAL A 154 9.20 5.45 6.55
CA VAL A 154 8.99 5.66 5.11
C VAL A 154 10.24 5.31 4.30
N THR A 155 11.43 5.68 4.77
CA THR A 155 12.70 5.30 4.14
C THR A 155 12.86 3.79 4.08
N LEU A 156 12.61 3.06 5.18
CA LEU A 156 12.75 1.61 5.19
C LEU A 156 11.73 0.93 4.27
N VAL A 157 10.45 1.34 4.29
CA VAL A 157 9.42 0.79 3.39
C VAL A 157 9.84 0.96 1.92
N ARG A 158 10.36 2.14 1.54
CA ARG A 158 10.90 2.39 0.20
C ARG A 158 12.07 1.46 -0.15
N GLY A 159 12.88 1.09 0.85
CA GLY A 159 14.01 0.18 0.73
C GLY A 159 13.67 -1.31 0.69
N THR A 160 12.45 -1.72 1.07
CA THR A 160 12.02 -3.13 0.97
C THR A 160 11.77 -3.56 -0.48
N LYS A 161 11.89 -4.87 -0.78
CA LYS A 161 11.59 -5.37 -2.13
C LYS A 161 10.13 -5.21 -2.48
N ARG A 162 9.83 -5.25 -3.78
CA ARG A 162 8.46 -5.12 -4.31
C ARG A 162 7.44 -6.03 -3.61
N LEU A 163 7.79 -7.29 -3.33
CA LEU A 163 6.89 -8.24 -2.67
C LEU A 163 6.48 -7.76 -1.26
N GLN A 164 7.45 -7.28 -0.47
CA GLN A 164 7.19 -6.73 0.86
C GLN A 164 6.40 -5.43 0.79
N LYS A 165 6.73 -4.51 -0.13
CA LYS A 165 5.96 -3.27 -0.34
C LYS A 165 4.49 -3.57 -0.63
N ASN A 166 4.24 -4.51 -1.53
CA ASN A 166 2.90 -4.93 -1.89
C ASN A 166 2.20 -5.55 -0.68
N SER A 167 2.84 -6.47 0.04
CA SER A 167 2.25 -7.08 1.24
C SER A 167 1.87 -6.05 2.30
N ILE A 168 2.69 -5.01 2.51
CA ILE A 168 2.34 -3.91 3.43
C ILE A 168 1.14 -3.11 2.89
N ALA A 169 1.11 -2.77 1.59
CA ALA A 169 -0.02 -2.08 0.96
C ALA A 169 -1.33 -2.87 1.10
N GLU A 170 -1.30 -4.19 0.99
CA GLU A 170 -2.48 -5.04 1.19
C GLU A 170 -3.04 -4.91 2.60
N LEU A 171 -2.17 -4.87 3.62
CA LEU A 171 -2.60 -4.67 5.00
C LEU A 171 -3.25 -3.29 5.19
N PHE A 172 -2.86 -2.28 4.41
CA PHE A 172 -3.53 -0.97 4.36
C PHE A 172 -4.78 -0.92 3.48
N GLY A 173 -5.18 -2.05 2.89
CA GLY A 173 -6.31 -2.10 1.97
C GLY A 173 -6.08 -1.31 0.69
N VAL A 174 -4.81 -1.16 0.28
CA VAL A 174 -4.39 -0.43 -0.92
C VAL A 174 -4.07 -1.44 -2.01
N PHE A 175 -4.94 -1.53 -3.01
CA PHE A 175 -4.84 -2.49 -4.10
C PHE A 175 -4.67 -1.81 -5.44
N ASP A 176 -3.98 -2.48 -6.36
CA ASP A 176 -3.96 -2.11 -7.77
C ASP A 176 -5.11 -2.77 -8.54
N ALA A 177 -5.16 -2.53 -9.85
CA ALA A 177 -6.21 -3.06 -10.74
C ALA A 177 -6.17 -4.60 -10.87
N ASP A 178 -5.04 -5.23 -10.55
CA ASP A 178 -4.87 -6.67 -10.51
C ASP A 178 -5.15 -7.24 -9.11
N CYS A 179 -5.72 -6.44 -8.20
CA CYS A 179 -6.04 -6.78 -6.81
C CYS A 179 -4.83 -7.21 -5.95
N ASP A 180 -3.62 -6.96 -6.43
CA ASP A 180 -2.41 -7.08 -5.63
C ASP A 180 -2.22 -5.82 -4.79
N GLY A 181 -1.46 -5.89 -3.70
CA GLY A 181 -1.09 -4.69 -2.97
C GLY A 181 -0.37 -3.66 -3.85
N ASP A 182 -0.84 -2.41 -3.86
CA ASP A 182 -0.14 -1.34 -4.57
C ASP A 182 0.93 -0.70 -3.68
N GLY A 183 2.08 -1.38 -3.59
CA GLY A 183 3.23 -0.89 -2.83
C GLY A 183 3.76 0.46 -3.30
N ALA A 184 3.63 0.78 -4.59
CA ALA A 184 4.11 2.06 -5.13
C ALA A 184 3.18 3.22 -4.74
N ALA A 185 1.85 3.00 -4.76
CA ALA A 185 0.88 3.95 -4.24
C ALA A 185 1.13 4.20 -2.76
N LEU A 186 1.21 3.15 -1.94
CA LEU A 186 1.44 3.30 -0.50
C LEU A 186 2.73 4.09 -0.21
N VAL A 187 3.85 3.78 -0.87
CA VAL A 187 5.13 4.50 -0.69
C VAL A 187 4.99 5.99 -1.03
N SER A 188 4.30 6.33 -2.11
CA SER A 188 4.02 7.73 -2.47
C SER A 188 3.15 8.42 -1.40
N TRP A 189 2.15 7.71 -0.87
CA TRP A 189 1.22 8.25 0.12
C TRP A 189 1.90 8.52 1.45
N ILE A 190 2.61 7.55 2.01
CA ILE A 190 3.30 7.72 3.30
C ILE A 190 4.42 8.77 3.19
N ALA A 191 5.06 8.94 2.02
CA ALA A 191 6.02 10.00 1.79
C ALA A 191 5.37 11.39 1.84
N ASN A 192 4.22 11.56 1.17
CA ASN A 192 3.43 12.79 1.27
C ASN A 192 2.96 13.05 2.71
N LEU A 193 2.48 12.03 3.42
CA LEU A 193 2.06 12.19 4.82
C LEU A 193 3.24 12.56 5.73
N ALA A 194 4.42 11.97 5.54
CA ALA A 194 5.62 12.38 6.28
C ALA A 194 5.99 13.85 6.01
N TYR A 195 5.87 14.31 4.76
CA TYR A 195 6.04 15.73 4.42
C TYR A 195 5.02 16.64 5.12
N VAL A 196 3.74 16.25 5.10
CA VAL A 196 2.64 16.97 5.76
C VAL A 196 2.83 17.02 7.27
N ARG A 197 3.21 15.91 7.89
CA ARG A 197 3.58 15.81 9.32
C ARG A 197 4.75 16.73 9.65
N ASN A 198 5.77 16.75 8.79
CA ASN A 198 6.80 17.78 8.62
C ASN A 198 6.29 19.19 8.94
N ILE A 199 5.40 19.66 8.07
CA ILE A 199 4.84 21.01 8.12
C ILE A 199 4.10 21.23 9.44
N CYS A 200 3.29 20.26 9.86
CA CYS A 200 2.49 20.38 11.07
C CYS A 200 3.36 20.52 12.34
N ALA A 201 4.37 19.66 12.48
CA ALA A 201 5.29 19.63 13.61
C ALA A 201 6.15 20.90 13.72
N HIS A 202 6.45 21.55 12.60
CA HIS A 202 7.14 22.85 12.58
C HIS A 202 6.20 24.07 12.60
N HIS A 203 4.91 23.86 12.93
CA HIS A 203 3.89 24.91 12.97
C HIS A 203 3.75 25.70 11.65
N GLY A 204 4.09 25.06 10.53
CA GLY A 204 3.99 25.66 9.21
C GLY A 204 2.54 25.85 8.76
N ARG A 205 2.31 26.82 7.89
CA ARG A 205 1.00 27.06 7.27
C ARG A 205 0.63 25.86 6.38
N LEU A 206 -0.47 25.19 6.68
CA LEU A 206 -0.90 24.00 5.93
C LEU A 206 -1.97 24.34 4.90
N TRP A 207 -2.94 25.17 5.27
CA TRP A 207 -3.97 25.68 4.38
C TRP A 207 -3.34 26.45 3.20
N ASN A 208 -3.91 26.26 2.00
CA ASN A 208 -3.50 26.92 0.76
C ASN A 208 -1.96 26.92 0.53
N ARG A 209 -1.31 25.83 0.93
CA ARG A 209 0.10 25.55 0.65
C ARG A 209 0.21 24.72 -0.62
N ASN A 210 1.21 25.01 -1.46
CA ASN A 210 1.56 24.13 -2.57
C ASN A 210 2.23 22.87 -2.02
N MET A 211 1.68 21.70 -2.32
CA MET A 211 2.30 20.43 -1.95
C MET A 211 3.51 20.18 -2.86
N VAL A 212 4.68 19.95 -2.26
CA VAL A 212 5.90 19.59 -3.00
C VAL A 212 5.94 18.09 -3.24
N GLU A 213 5.69 17.30 -2.19
CA GLU A 213 5.57 15.85 -2.30
C GLU A 213 4.15 15.51 -2.81
N GLN A 214 4.08 15.02 -4.05
CA GLN A 214 2.82 14.78 -4.74
C GLN A 214 2.34 13.33 -4.55
N LEU A 215 1.02 13.15 -4.46
CA LEU A 215 0.39 11.83 -4.35
C LEU A 215 0.26 11.16 -5.74
N GLY A 216 0.74 9.94 -5.84
CA GLY A 216 0.63 9.08 -7.02
C GLY A 216 -0.53 8.08 -6.94
N ARG A 217 -0.94 7.57 -8.11
CA ARG A 217 -1.83 6.40 -8.29
C ARG A 217 -3.19 6.46 -7.56
N LEU A 218 -3.72 7.66 -7.29
CA LEU A 218 -5.03 7.84 -6.64
C LEU A 218 -6.20 7.40 -7.52
N ASP A 219 -6.04 7.50 -8.84
CA ASP A 219 -6.99 7.06 -9.87
C ASP A 219 -7.18 5.54 -9.92
N GLY A 220 -6.21 4.77 -9.42
CA GLY A 220 -6.31 3.32 -9.28
C GLY A 220 -7.25 2.88 -8.15
N VAL A 221 -7.60 3.78 -7.22
CA VAL A 221 -8.50 3.51 -6.09
C VAL A 221 -9.79 4.28 -6.30
N PRO A 222 -10.94 3.61 -6.57
CA PRO A 222 -12.20 4.29 -6.90
C PRO A 222 -12.62 5.35 -5.89
N ASP A 223 -12.46 5.08 -4.60
CA ASP A 223 -12.80 6.01 -3.51
C ASP A 223 -11.89 7.24 -3.42
N LEU A 224 -10.78 7.26 -4.16
CA LEU A 224 -9.81 8.36 -4.20
C LEU A 224 -9.71 9.01 -5.59
N ALA A 225 -10.46 8.53 -6.59
CA ALA A 225 -10.39 9.03 -7.97
C ALA A 225 -10.69 10.54 -8.05
N HIS A 226 -11.59 11.05 -7.22
CA HIS A 226 -11.91 12.48 -7.12
C HIS A 226 -10.71 13.34 -6.66
N ALA A 227 -9.74 12.75 -5.94
CA ALA A 227 -8.52 13.41 -5.49
C ALA A 227 -7.35 13.29 -6.48
N ALA A 228 -7.52 12.60 -7.62
CA ALA A 228 -6.41 12.33 -8.55
C ALA A 228 -6.00 13.55 -9.40
N GLY A 229 -6.87 14.56 -9.52
CA GLY A 229 -6.67 15.72 -10.39
C GLY A 229 -5.56 16.68 -9.91
N PRO A 230 -5.06 17.55 -10.81
CA PRO A 230 -3.96 18.47 -10.49
C PRO A 230 -4.32 19.48 -9.40
N ALA A 231 -5.54 20.04 -9.42
CA ALA A 231 -5.99 20.97 -8.40
C ALA A 231 -6.06 20.32 -7.00
N PRO A 232 -6.72 19.16 -6.82
CA PRO A 232 -6.65 18.37 -5.59
C PRO A 232 -5.26 18.11 -5.05
N LYS A 233 -4.31 17.72 -5.91
CA LYS A 233 -2.95 17.34 -5.48
C LYS A 233 -2.06 18.54 -5.20
N SER A 234 -2.38 19.71 -5.77
CA SER A 234 -1.62 20.94 -5.51
C SER A 234 -1.76 21.45 -4.06
N ARG A 235 -2.81 21.04 -3.34
CA ARG A 235 -3.13 21.46 -1.96
C ARG A 235 -3.36 20.25 -1.03
N ILE A 236 -3.84 20.51 0.19
CA ILE A 236 -3.97 19.51 1.24
C ILE A 236 -5.08 18.47 1.00
N TYR A 237 -6.08 18.78 0.17
CA TYR A 237 -7.27 17.94 -0.01
C TYR A 237 -6.95 16.48 -0.34
N SER A 238 -6.03 16.22 -1.27
CA SER A 238 -5.68 14.83 -1.62
C SER A 238 -5.07 14.08 -0.43
N SER A 239 -4.32 14.78 0.43
CA SER A 239 -3.76 14.20 1.66
C SER A 239 -4.88 13.90 2.67
N LEU A 240 -5.89 14.77 2.77
CA LEU A 240 -7.07 14.54 3.61
C LEU A 240 -7.89 13.34 3.11
N ALA A 241 -8.06 13.19 1.79
CA ALA A 241 -8.76 12.05 1.20
C ALA A 241 -8.00 10.74 1.46
N VAL A 242 -6.67 10.73 1.28
CA VAL A 242 -5.84 9.57 1.63
C VAL A 242 -5.92 9.24 3.12
N LEU A 243 -5.86 10.23 4.01
CA LEU A 243 -6.03 9.99 5.45
C LEU A 243 -7.43 9.47 5.79
N ALA A 244 -8.48 10.00 5.16
CA ALA A 244 -9.85 9.50 5.35
C ALA A 244 -9.96 8.03 4.94
N PHE A 245 -9.37 7.67 3.81
CA PHE A 245 -9.34 6.30 3.31
C PHE A 245 -8.56 5.37 4.25
N LEU A 246 -7.31 5.72 4.56
CA LEU A 246 -6.44 4.88 5.40
C LEU A 246 -6.99 4.74 6.83
N THR A 247 -7.45 5.82 7.45
CA THR A 247 -8.01 5.74 8.82
C THR A 247 -9.26 4.88 8.89
N ALA A 248 -10.10 4.89 7.84
CA ALA A 248 -11.28 4.03 7.77
C ALA A 248 -10.90 2.55 7.56
N GLN A 249 -9.83 2.27 6.80
CA GLN A 249 -9.28 0.91 6.65
C GLN A 249 -8.64 0.38 7.95
N LEU A 250 -8.07 1.26 8.77
CA LEU A 250 -7.45 0.89 10.04
C LEU A 250 -8.49 0.65 11.14
N ASP A 251 -9.49 1.52 11.22
CA ASP A 251 -10.55 1.46 12.21
C ASP A 251 -11.87 1.94 11.58
N PRO A 252 -12.77 1.02 11.18
CA PRO A 252 -14.07 1.38 10.64
C PRO A 252 -14.95 2.19 11.59
N ALA A 253 -14.68 2.15 12.91
CA ALA A 253 -15.37 2.97 13.91
C ALA A 253 -14.80 4.39 14.05
N SER A 254 -13.69 4.69 13.37
CA SER A 254 -13.00 5.97 13.43
C SER A 254 -13.92 7.14 13.09
N THR A 255 -13.91 8.16 13.95
CA THR A 255 -14.63 9.41 13.74
C THR A 255 -13.85 10.44 12.93
N TRP A 256 -12.57 10.17 12.64
CA TRP A 256 -11.63 11.13 12.05
C TRP A 256 -12.18 11.78 10.78
N ARG A 257 -12.73 10.95 9.89
CA ARG A 257 -13.29 11.37 8.60
C ARG A 257 -14.47 12.34 8.75
N ARG A 258 -15.33 12.11 9.74
CA ARG A 258 -16.47 12.99 10.06
C ARG A 258 -15.97 14.31 10.63
N GLN A 259 -14.99 14.28 11.53
CA GLN A 259 -14.38 15.48 12.10
C GLN A 259 -13.66 16.32 11.04
N ALA A 260 -12.94 15.68 10.11
CA ALA A 260 -12.27 16.37 9.01
C ALA A 260 -13.28 16.98 8.03
N PHE A 261 -14.35 16.26 7.73
CA PHE A 261 -15.46 16.77 6.94
C PHE A 261 -16.13 17.98 7.58
N GLU A 262 -16.42 17.91 8.88
CA GLU A 262 -17.02 19.01 9.65
C GLU A 262 -16.08 20.23 9.71
N LEU A 263 -14.79 20.02 9.95
CA LEU A 263 -13.80 21.10 9.96
C LEU A 263 -13.81 21.89 8.65
N VAL A 264 -13.92 21.22 7.50
CA VAL A 264 -13.98 21.91 6.20
C VAL A 264 -15.37 22.49 5.94
N THR A 265 -16.45 21.73 6.15
CA THR A 265 -17.80 22.16 5.76
C THR A 265 -18.44 23.17 6.71
N VAL A 266 -17.98 23.22 7.96
CA VAL A 266 -18.47 24.14 8.98
C VAL A 266 -17.45 25.23 9.25
N ASP A 267 -16.24 24.89 9.73
CA ASP A 267 -15.31 25.91 10.20
C ASP A 267 -14.64 26.67 9.05
N PHE A 268 -14.17 25.98 8.00
CA PHE A 268 -13.54 26.66 6.87
C PHE A 268 -14.53 27.53 6.10
N ARG A 269 -15.76 27.06 5.89
CA ARG A 269 -16.80 27.83 5.17
C ARG A 269 -17.27 29.07 5.93
N LYS A 270 -17.21 29.09 7.26
CA LYS A 270 -17.47 30.30 8.06
C LYS A 270 -16.50 31.43 7.74
N LEU A 271 -15.30 31.12 7.23
CA LEU A 271 -14.32 32.12 6.78
C LEU A 271 -14.70 32.78 5.45
N GLY A 272 -15.75 32.31 4.76
CA GLY A 272 -16.18 32.84 3.46
C GLY A 272 -15.22 32.54 2.30
N LEU A 273 -14.24 31.65 2.50
CA LEU A 273 -13.27 31.25 1.48
C LEU A 273 -13.79 30.04 0.67
N PRO A 274 -13.47 29.94 -0.63
CA PRO A 274 -13.89 28.81 -1.44
C PRO A 274 -13.11 27.54 -1.08
N ASP A 275 -13.79 26.39 -1.02
CA ASP A 275 -13.19 25.07 -0.70
C ASP A 275 -11.99 24.73 -1.61
N SER A 276 -11.90 25.31 -2.82
CA SER A 276 -10.79 25.15 -3.75
C SER A 276 -9.45 25.66 -3.20
N HIS A 277 -9.44 26.55 -2.19
CA HIS A 277 -8.22 26.97 -1.49
C HIS A 277 -7.58 25.83 -0.67
N LEU A 278 -8.37 24.82 -0.29
CA LEU A 278 -7.85 23.57 0.28
C LEU A 278 -7.56 22.51 -0.79
N GLY A 279 -7.90 22.78 -2.04
CA GLY A 279 -7.81 21.85 -3.17
C GLY A 279 -9.07 21.00 -3.38
N CYS A 280 -10.16 21.28 -2.67
CA CYS A 280 -11.34 20.43 -2.80
C CYS A 280 -11.95 20.57 -4.20
N PRO A 281 -12.14 19.47 -4.95
CA PRO A 281 -12.79 19.51 -6.27
C PRO A 281 -14.29 19.82 -6.12
N LYS A 282 -14.92 20.21 -7.23
CA LYS A 282 -16.37 20.43 -7.24
C LYS A 282 -17.09 19.12 -6.89
N GLY A 283 -18.04 19.18 -5.96
CA GLY A 283 -18.83 18.00 -5.55
C GLY A 283 -18.14 17.08 -4.56
N TRP A 284 -16.93 17.40 -4.10
CA TRP A 284 -16.15 16.57 -3.18
C TRP A 284 -16.92 16.10 -1.94
N ALA A 285 -17.79 16.96 -1.40
CA ALA A 285 -18.55 16.67 -0.19
C ALA A 285 -19.63 15.58 -0.39
N ALA A 286 -19.97 15.25 -1.64
CA ALA A 286 -20.93 14.20 -2.01
C ALA A 286 -20.24 12.87 -2.37
N GLU A 287 -18.91 12.81 -2.41
CA GLU A 287 -18.17 11.59 -2.67
C GLU A 287 -18.44 10.56 -1.58
N ALA A 288 -18.51 9.27 -1.97
CA ALA A 288 -18.82 8.18 -1.06
C ALA A 288 -17.91 8.17 0.17
N LEU A 289 -16.61 8.46 -0.03
CA LEU A 289 -15.61 8.60 1.02
C LEU A 289 -16.07 9.55 2.14
N TRP A 290 -16.79 10.62 1.85
CA TRP A 290 -17.19 11.62 2.86
C TRP A 290 -18.58 11.36 3.45
N SER A 291 -19.31 10.35 3.00
CA SER A 291 -20.63 9.98 3.53
C SER A 291 -20.57 9.46 4.98
N PRO A 292 -21.50 9.80 5.89
CA PRO A 292 -21.55 9.24 7.24
C PRO A 292 -21.60 7.71 7.28
N SER A 293 -22.18 7.08 6.25
CA SER A 293 -22.33 5.63 6.11
C SER A 293 -21.23 4.97 5.28
N TYR A 294 -20.13 5.67 5.00
CA TYR A 294 -19.01 5.09 4.26
C TYR A 294 -18.46 3.85 4.98
N VAL A 295 -18.40 2.75 4.24
CA VAL A 295 -17.71 1.53 4.64
C VAL A 295 -16.59 1.36 3.62
N PRO A 296 -15.33 1.19 4.07
CA PRO A 296 -14.25 0.91 3.15
C PRO A 296 -14.55 -0.31 2.27
N PRO A 297 -14.11 -0.30 1.01
CA PRO A 297 -14.26 -1.47 0.16
C PRO A 297 -13.56 -2.65 0.82
N ALA A 298 -14.28 -3.78 0.90
CA ALA A 298 -13.70 -5.02 1.36
C ALA A 298 -12.51 -5.40 0.48
N ASP A 299 -11.62 -6.22 1.04
CA ASP A 299 -10.60 -6.90 0.26
C ASP A 299 -11.25 -7.52 -1.00
N PRO A 300 -10.74 -7.21 -2.21
CA PRO A 300 -11.28 -7.77 -3.45
C PRO A 300 -11.19 -9.30 -3.49
N LEU A 301 -10.35 -9.91 -2.64
CA LEU A 301 -10.29 -11.34 -2.41
C LEU A 301 -10.75 -11.67 -0.98
N SER A 302 -11.46 -12.78 -0.81
CA SER A 302 -11.68 -13.32 0.53
C SER A 302 -10.36 -13.74 1.18
N LYS A 303 -10.34 -13.80 2.52
CA LYS A 303 -9.18 -14.28 3.29
C LYS A 303 -8.70 -15.66 2.81
N GLU A 304 -9.63 -16.58 2.53
CA GLU A 304 -9.31 -17.92 2.04
C GLU A 304 -8.61 -17.88 0.66
N GLN A 305 -9.05 -16.99 -0.22
CA GLN A 305 -8.43 -16.81 -1.55
C GLN A 305 -7.03 -16.19 -1.43
N ARG A 306 -6.85 -15.21 -0.56
CA ARG A 306 -5.53 -14.63 -0.23
C ARG A 306 -4.57 -15.68 0.27
N ASP A 307 -4.99 -16.43 1.28
CA ASP A 307 -4.18 -17.47 1.91
C ASP A 307 -3.81 -18.53 0.86
N THR A 308 -4.77 -18.95 0.03
CA THR A 308 -4.51 -19.86 -1.09
C THR A 308 -3.46 -19.31 -2.07
N LEU A 309 -3.55 -18.04 -2.48
CA LEU A 309 -2.56 -17.43 -3.38
C LEU A 309 -1.16 -17.41 -2.78
N ARG A 310 -1.02 -17.12 -1.47
CA ARG A 310 0.28 -17.06 -0.80
C ARG A 310 1.01 -18.41 -0.76
N HIS A 311 0.29 -19.52 -0.87
CA HIS A 311 0.90 -20.86 -0.93
C HIS A 311 1.51 -21.19 -2.31
N PHE A 312 1.17 -20.43 -3.35
CA PHE A 312 1.60 -20.71 -4.71
C PHE A 312 2.54 -19.65 -5.26
N GLU A 313 3.68 -20.10 -5.79
CA GLU A 313 4.33 -19.34 -6.86
C GLU A 313 3.40 -19.35 -8.08
N CYS A 314 3.06 -18.18 -8.60
CA CYS A 314 2.10 -18.04 -9.69
C CYS A 314 2.74 -17.42 -10.93
N MET A 315 2.37 -17.95 -12.09
CA MET A 315 2.73 -17.44 -13.42
C MET A 315 1.55 -16.64 -14.02
N SER A 316 1.88 -15.70 -14.89
CA SER A 316 0.94 -14.95 -15.72
C SER A 316 0.48 -15.77 -16.94
N THR A 317 -0.59 -15.32 -17.60
CA THR A 317 -1.05 -15.96 -18.85
C THR A 317 0.04 -16.01 -19.92
N ALA A 318 0.89 -14.98 -20.01
CA ALA A 318 1.97 -14.92 -20.99
C ALA A 318 3.07 -15.95 -20.70
N GLU A 319 3.46 -16.08 -19.43
CA GLU A 319 4.47 -17.05 -18.98
C GLU A 319 3.99 -18.49 -19.15
N VAL A 320 2.75 -18.80 -18.75
CA VAL A 320 2.17 -20.13 -19.00
C VAL A 320 2.12 -20.42 -20.50
N GLY A 321 1.72 -19.42 -21.30
CA GLY A 321 1.66 -19.53 -22.74
C GLY A 321 3.00 -19.85 -23.39
N LEU A 322 4.10 -19.33 -22.85
CA LEU A 322 5.47 -19.66 -23.29
C LEU A 322 5.84 -21.12 -23.01
N VAL A 323 5.29 -21.71 -21.95
CA VAL A 323 5.53 -23.12 -21.61
C VAL A 323 4.73 -24.06 -22.50
N VAL A 324 3.43 -23.80 -22.68
CA VAL A 324 2.51 -24.79 -23.28
C VAL A 324 2.30 -24.64 -24.79
N ASP A 325 2.77 -23.56 -25.42
CA ASP A 325 2.70 -23.36 -26.87
C ASP A 325 3.98 -22.69 -27.41
N THR A 326 4.70 -23.42 -28.26
CA THR A 326 5.98 -23.00 -28.84
C THR A 326 5.83 -21.92 -29.91
N SER A 327 4.62 -21.64 -30.40
CA SER A 327 4.38 -20.60 -31.39
C SER A 327 4.83 -19.24 -30.88
N ASP A 328 5.52 -18.47 -31.71
CA ASP A 328 5.94 -17.09 -31.48
C ASP A 328 4.79 -16.07 -31.37
N VAL A 329 3.54 -16.46 -31.68
CA VAL A 329 2.38 -15.56 -31.70
C VAL A 329 1.73 -15.45 -30.31
N PRO A 330 1.79 -14.28 -29.63
CA PRO A 330 1.27 -14.14 -28.26
C PRO A 330 -0.23 -14.42 -28.13
N LYS A 331 -1.03 -14.02 -29.13
CA LYS A 331 -2.48 -14.30 -29.15
C LYS A 331 -2.79 -15.80 -29.21
N ARG A 332 -1.96 -16.57 -29.91
CA ARG A 332 -2.09 -18.03 -30.01
C ARG A 332 -1.76 -18.69 -28.67
N ARG A 333 -0.63 -18.32 -28.06
CA ARG A 333 -0.26 -18.75 -26.70
C ARG A 333 -1.36 -18.48 -25.69
N ALA A 334 -1.90 -17.27 -25.65
CA ALA A 334 -3.01 -16.92 -24.76
C ALA A 334 -4.29 -17.75 -25.04
N SER A 335 -4.54 -18.10 -26.31
CA SER A 335 -5.65 -18.96 -26.71
C SER A 335 -5.44 -20.41 -26.26
N ALA A 336 -4.22 -20.94 -26.32
CA ALA A 336 -3.87 -22.27 -25.81
C ALA A 336 -4.10 -22.36 -24.29
N VAL A 337 -3.65 -21.35 -23.53
CA VAL A 337 -3.91 -21.27 -22.08
C VAL A 337 -5.41 -21.23 -21.78
N ARG A 338 -6.18 -20.42 -22.53
CA ARG A 338 -7.64 -20.37 -22.39
C ARG A 338 -8.28 -21.72 -22.71
N TYR A 339 -7.80 -22.43 -23.72
CA TYR A 339 -8.31 -23.74 -24.11
C TYR A 339 -8.11 -24.79 -23.00
N LEU A 340 -6.91 -24.86 -22.43
CA LEU A 340 -6.61 -25.75 -21.30
C LEU A 340 -7.52 -25.48 -20.11
N ARG A 341 -7.69 -24.20 -19.74
CA ARG A 341 -8.64 -23.81 -18.69
C ARG A 341 -10.07 -24.23 -19.01
N SER A 342 -10.55 -23.97 -20.23
CA SER A 342 -11.94 -24.27 -20.60
C SER A 342 -12.30 -25.76 -20.53
N ARG A 343 -11.28 -26.63 -20.51
CA ARG A 343 -11.41 -28.09 -20.38
C ARG A 343 -11.13 -28.61 -18.97
N ASP A 344 -11.06 -27.71 -17.98
CA ASP A 344 -10.69 -28.04 -16.59
C ASP A 344 -9.27 -28.61 -16.44
N GLU A 345 -8.40 -28.50 -17.45
CA GLU A 345 -7.07 -29.11 -17.43
C GLU A 345 -6.02 -28.21 -16.76
N LEU A 346 -6.35 -26.94 -16.51
CA LEU A 346 -5.46 -25.95 -15.93
C LEU A 346 -6.26 -25.04 -14.98
N ILE A 347 -5.86 -25.01 -13.71
CA ILE A 347 -6.35 -24.03 -12.74
C ILE A 347 -5.79 -22.67 -13.13
N GLY A 348 -6.68 -21.69 -13.28
CA GLY A 348 -6.28 -20.29 -13.24
C GLY A 348 -7.23 -19.49 -12.36
N LEU A 349 -6.64 -18.90 -11.33
CA LEU A 349 -7.31 -18.12 -10.30
C LEU A 349 -7.57 -16.72 -10.84
N ARG A 350 -8.84 -16.31 -10.90
CA ARG A 350 -9.19 -14.97 -11.39
C ARG A 350 -8.91 -13.97 -10.28
N VAL A 351 -8.03 -13.01 -10.54
CA VAL A 351 -7.66 -11.96 -9.60
C VAL A 351 -7.77 -10.63 -10.36
N GLY A 352 -8.70 -9.77 -9.94
CA GLY A 352 -9.08 -8.58 -10.70
C GLY A 352 -9.46 -8.89 -12.15
N GLY A 353 -8.80 -8.20 -13.09
CA GLY A 353 -8.99 -8.37 -14.53
C GLY A 353 -8.20 -9.53 -15.15
N THR A 354 -7.32 -10.19 -14.40
CA THR A 354 -6.34 -11.15 -14.92
C THR A 354 -6.44 -12.53 -14.26
N TYR A 355 -5.59 -13.46 -14.70
CA TYR A 355 -5.52 -14.81 -14.15
C TYR A 355 -4.12 -15.12 -13.64
N ARG A 356 -4.06 -15.71 -12.44
CA ARG A 356 -2.86 -16.26 -11.81
C ARG A 356 -2.88 -17.78 -11.91
N PHE A 357 -1.76 -18.36 -12.33
CA PHE A 357 -1.64 -19.79 -12.55
C PHE A 357 -0.59 -20.38 -11.61
N PRO A 358 -0.98 -21.17 -10.61
CA PRO A 358 -0.02 -21.88 -9.77
C PRO A 358 1.01 -22.65 -10.62
N SER A 359 2.29 -22.36 -10.43
CA SER A 359 3.40 -22.83 -11.28
C SER A 359 3.59 -24.34 -11.20
N PHE A 360 3.25 -24.96 -10.06
CA PHE A 360 3.36 -26.41 -9.83
C PHE A 360 2.64 -27.25 -10.90
N GLN A 361 1.65 -26.68 -11.60
CA GLN A 361 0.89 -27.38 -12.63
C GLN A 361 1.72 -27.66 -13.88
N LEU A 362 2.81 -26.92 -14.08
CA LEU A 362 3.58 -26.88 -15.31
C LEU A 362 4.87 -27.68 -15.20
N ASP A 363 5.05 -28.56 -16.18
CA ASP A 363 6.32 -29.19 -16.52
C ASP A 363 7.03 -28.26 -17.52
N VAL A 364 7.86 -27.35 -17.00
CA VAL A 364 8.55 -26.33 -17.82
C VAL A 364 9.51 -27.00 -18.81
N ASP A 365 10.21 -28.05 -18.39
CA ASP A 365 11.16 -28.79 -19.24
C ASP A 365 10.43 -29.62 -20.31
N GLY A 366 9.29 -30.20 -19.96
CA GLY A 366 8.42 -30.93 -20.88
C GLY A 366 7.52 -30.06 -21.76
N GLY A 367 7.45 -28.74 -21.52
CA GLY A 367 6.63 -27.80 -22.28
C GLY A 367 5.12 -28.08 -22.19
N GLN A 368 4.63 -28.55 -21.03
CA GLN A 368 3.25 -29.01 -20.88
C GLN A 368 2.72 -28.85 -19.46
N VAL A 369 1.42 -29.02 -19.28
CA VAL A 369 0.84 -29.21 -17.93
C VAL A 369 1.09 -30.67 -17.51
N HIS A 370 1.52 -30.91 -16.28
CA HIS A 370 1.77 -32.26 -15.77
C HIS A 370 0.53 -33.16 -16.01
N PRO A 371 0.69 -34.35 -16.63
CA PRO A 371 -0.45 -35.20 -16.98
C PRO A 371 -1.34 -35.58 -15.79
N VAL A 372 -0.73 -35.85 -14.62
CA VAL A 372 -1.48 -36.15 -13.38
C VAL A 372 -2.28 -34.94 -12.91
N VAL A 373 -1.72 -33.73 -13.01
CA VAL A 373 -2.39 -32.48 -12.63
C VAL A 373 -3.57 -32.22 -13.56
N ARG A 374 -3.41 -32.38 -14.88
CA ARG A 374 -4.51 -32.24 -15.85
C ARG A 374 -5.68 -33.16 -15.48
N ARG A 375 -5.40 -34.43 -15.21
CA ARG A 375 -6.42 -35.42 -14.86
C ARG A 375 -7.15 -35.06 -13.56
N ILE A 376 -6.42 -34.68 -12.52
CA ILE A 376 -7.00 -34.30 -11.23
C ILE A 376 -7.81 -33.00 -11.36
N ASN A 377 -7.32 -32.00 -12.07
CA ASN A 377 -8.04 -30.75 -12.27
C ASN A 377 -9.38 -30.96 -12.99
N VAL A 378 -9.44 -31.91 -13.94
CA VAL A 378 -10.70 -32.31 -14.59
C VAL A 378 -11.67 -32.94 -13.58
N VAL A 379 -11.20 -33.83 -12.72
CA VAL A 379 -12.02 -34.43 -11.63
C VAL A 379 -12.53 -33.35 -10.68
N LEU A 380 -11.68 -32.38 -10.32
CA LEU A 380 -12.03 -31.27 -9.42
C LEU A 380 -12.84 -30.16 -10.11
N LYS A 381 -13.10 -30.25 -11.42
CA LYS A 381 -13.83 -29.24 -12.21
C LYS A 381 -13.20 -27.84 -12.07
N ALA A 382 -11.87 -27.78 -12.27
CA ALA A 382 -11.04 -26.62 -11.97
C ALA A 382 -11.43 -25.30 -12.67
N ASN A 383 -12.15 -25.33 -13.79
CA ASN A 383 -12.66 -24.13 -14.44
C ASN A 383 -13.92 -23.60 -13.74
N ALA A 384 -14.79 -24.50 -13.31
CA ALA A 384 -16.01 -24.15 -12.59
C ALA A 384 -15.72 -23.72 -11.15
N ARG A 385 -14.72 -24.34 -10.51
CA ARG A 385 -14.38 -24.15 -9.08
C ARG A 385 -12.87 -23.96 -8.87
N PRO A 386 -12.26 -22.92 -9.46
CA PRO A 386 -10.80 -22.77 -9.50
C PRO A 386 -10.17 -22.62 -8.11
N TRP A 387 -10.85 -21.90 -7.20
CA TRP A 387 -10.37 -21.67 -5.84
C TRP A 387 -10.47 -22.92 -4.96
N GLU A 388 -11.56 -23.67 -5.06
CA GLU A 388 -11.71 -24.94 -4.34
C GLU A 388 -10.68 -25.96 -4.87
N ALA A 389 -10.50 -26.07 -6.19
CA ALA A 389 -9.51 -26.95 -6.79
C ALA A 389 -8.09 -26.60 -6.33
N ALA A 390 -7.73 -25.31 -6.32
CA ALA A 390 -6.45 -24.86 -5.80
C ALA A 390 -6.28 -25.16 -4.30
N GLY A 391 -7.31 -24.91 -3.49
CA GLY A 391 -7.31 -25.21 -2.06
C GLY A 391 -7.09 -26.70 -1.77
N TRP A 392 -7.69 -27.59 -2.56
CA TRP A 392 -7.47 -29.05 -2.43
C TRP A 392 -6.00 -29.43 -2.57
N TRP A 393 -5.28 -28.81 -3.53
CA TRP A 393 -3.87 -29.11 -3.77
C TRP A 393 -2.95 -28.77 -2.59
N ILE A 394 -3.33 -27.81 -1.75
CA ILE A 394 -2.55 -27.34 -0.58
C ILE A 394 -3.16 -27.76 0.76
N THR A 395 -4.22 -28.57 0.75
CA THR A 395 -4.81 -29.10 1.97
C THR A 395 -4.26 -30.50 2.25
N ALA A 396 -3.78 -30.74 3.48
CA ALA A 396 -3.34 -32.05 3.91
C ALA A 396 -4.46 -33.09 3.74
N ASN A 397 -4.16 -34.19 3.04
CA ASN A 397 -5.17 -35.19 2.68
C ASN A 397 -4.86 -36.55 3.34
N PRO A 398 -5.74 -37.03 4.25
CA PRO A 398 -5.53 -38.32 4.94
C PRO A 398 -5.40 -39.53 4.02
N GLY A 399 -6.06 -39.49 2.85
CA GLY A 399 -6.02 -40.58 1.86
C GLY A 399 -4.66 -40.76 1.18
N ILE A 400 -3.76 -39.79 1.33
CA ILE A 400 -2.36 -39.82 0.86
C ILE A 400 -1.37 -39.65 2.03
N GLY A 401 -1.73 -40.19 3.20
CA GLY A 401 -0.85 -40.17 4.38
C GLY A 401 -0.71 -38.80 5.05
N GLY A 402 -1.67 -37.90 4.84
CA GLY A 402 -1.64 -36.55 5.42
C GLY A 402 -0.74 -35.56 4.67
N ALA A 403 -0.16 -35.95 3.55
CA ALA A 403 0.59 -35.05 2.69
C ALA A 403 -0.32 -34.03 1.99
N MET A 404 0.24 -32.88 1.60
CA MET A 404 -0.41 -31.99 0.65
C MET A 404 -0.26 -32.56 -0.76
N PRO A 405 -1.34 -32.68 -1.56
CA PRO A 405 -1.27 -33.22 -2.92
C PRO A 405 -0.22 -32.56 -3.81
N VAL A 406 0.02 -31.26 -3.66
CA VAL A 406 1.00 -30.50 -4.47
C VAL A 406 2.42 -31.04 -4.32
N ALA A 407 2.78 -31.60 -3.17
CA ALA A 407 4.11 -32.16 -2.91
C ALA A 407 4.39 -33.44 -3.71
N LEU A 408 3.34 -34.14 -4.16
CA LEU A 408 3.45 -35.42 -4.87
C LEU A 408 3.46 -35.26 -6.40
N VAL A 409 3.33 -34.04 -6.94
CA VAL A 409 3.21 -33.80 -8.39
C VAL A 409 4.41 -34.33 -9.19
N ARG A 410 5.62 -34.25 -8.61
CA ARG A 410 6.86 -34.75 -9.25
C ARG A 410 7.08 -36.26 -9.08
N SER A 411 6.33 -36.92 -8.21
CA SER A 411 6.42 -38.35 -7.96
C SER A 411 5.04 -38.92 -7.63
N PRO A 412 4.09 -38.85 -8.58
CA PRO A 412 2.71 -39.21 -8.31
C PRO A 412 2.58 -40.73 -8.16
N ASP A 413 1.69 -41.17 -7.28
CA ASP A 413 1.27 -42.56 -7.16
C ASP A 413 -0.25 -42.69 -7.41
N ALA A 414 -0.75 -43.93 -7.39
CA ALA A 414 -2.16 -44.21 -7.62
C ALA A 414 -3.08 -43.61 -6.54
N SER A 415 -2.58 -43.38 -5.34
CA SER A 415 -3.37 -42.87 -4.21
C SER A 415 -3.76 -41.40 -4.42
N LEU A 416 -2.93 -40.62 -5.10
CA LEU A 416 -3.18 -39.22 -5.40
C LEU A 416 -4.42 -39.00 -6.29
N ILE A 417 -4.57 -39.82 -7.34
CA ILE A 417 -5.74 -39.73 -8.24
C ILE A 417 -6.99 -40.21 -7.52
N ALA A 418 -6.91 -41.33 -6.79
CA ALA A 418 -8.03 -41.86 -6.02
C ALA A 418 -8.54 -40.84 -4.98
N ALA A 419 -7.63 -40.10 -4.34
CA ALA A 419 -7.97 -39.06 -3.38
C ALA A 419 -8.79 -37.91 -4.00
N ALA A 420 -8.57 -37.57 -5.27
CA ALA A 420 -9.37 -36.56 -5.97
C ALA A 420 -10.77 -37.08 -6.33
N GLU A 421 -10.87 -38.34 -6.77
CA GLU A 421 -12.15 -38.97 -7.16
C GLU A 421 -13.12 -39.10 -5.96
N ILE A 422 -12.60 -39.31 -4.74
CA ILE A 422 -13.40 -39.35 -3.51
C ILE A 422 -14.10 -38.01 -3.25
N VAL A 423 -13.44 -36.89 -3.53
CA VAL A 423 -13.97 -35.54 -3.28
C VAL A 423 -15.13 -35.19 -4.23
N ASP A 424 -15.07 -35.62 -5.50
CA ASP A 424 -16.17 -35.43 -6.45
C ASP A 424 -17.42 -36.25 -6.02
N SER A 425 -17.22 -37.44 -5.45
CA SER A 425 -18.31 -38.32 -5.01
C SER A 425 -19.02 -37.88 -3.73
N THR A 426 -18.32 -37.17 -2.82
CA THR A 426 -18.84 -36.75 -1.50
C THR A 426 -19.22 -35.26 -1.45
N GLY A 427 -18.88 -34.51 -2.50
CA GLY A 427 -19.04 -33.07 -2.59
C GLY A 427 -17.90 -32.33 -1.88
N MET A 428 -17.36 -31.30 -2.54
CA MET A 428 -16.38 -30.37 -1.98
C MET A 428 -17.04 -29.57 -0.84
N ARG A 429 -17.08 -30.13 0.38
CA ARG A 429 -17.34 -29.35 1.60
C ARG A 429 -16.00 -28.81 2.07
N THR A 430 -15.90 -27.50 2.12
CA THR A 430 -14.79 -26.73 2.68
C THR A 430 -14.37 -27.30 4.04
N THR A 431 -13.25 -28.04 4.05
CA THR A 431 -12.53 -28.43 5.28
C THR A 431 -11.68 -27.27 5.84
N ALA A 432 -11.99 -26.03 5.48
CA ALA A 432 -11.30 -24.84 5.98
C ALA A 432 -11.72 -24.45 7.41
N GLY A 433 -12.79 -25.05 7.97
CA GLY A 433 -13.36 -24.64 9.25
C GLY A 433 -12.99 -25.45 10.50
N ALA A 434 -12.10 -26.45 10.42
CA ALA A 434 -11.97 -27.45 11.52
C ALA A 434 -10.64 -27.47 12.28
N PHE A 435 -9.65 -26.61 12.01
CA PHE A 435 -8.33 -26.71 12.67
C PHE A 435 -7.72 -25.37 13.13
N LEU A 436 -8.53 -24.46 13.65
CA LEU A 436 -8.04 -23.36 14.50
C LEU A 436 -9.03 -23.14 15.67
N SER A 437 -8.83 -23.90 16.74
CA SER A 437 -9.35 -23.62 18.10
C SER A 437 -8.20 -23.60 19.07
#